data_AF-A0A2N2YFX4-F1
#
_entry.id   AF-A0A2N2YFX4-F1
#
_cell.length_a   1.000
_cell.length_b   1.000
_cell.length_c   1.000
_cell.angle_alpha   90.00
_cell.angle_beta   90.00
_cell.angle_gamma   90.00
#
_symmetry.space_group_name_H-M   'P 1'
#
loop_
_entity.id
_entity.type
_entity.pdbx_description
1 polymer ?
#
loop_
_entity_poly.entity_id
_entity_poly.type
_entity_poly.pdbx_seq_one_letter_code
_entity_poly.pdbx_strand_id
1 'polypeptide(L)'
;MNLKFIKLDSMNTRIVAVSAAMLLTLGSFNILSAQNKPLVIDEVVAVVGGKPVLASDIETQYLQFRMQGNIKGSATETRCTILEGILYNKLLLNQAEVDSITVSDKQVESELDRRIRYFISQIGSKEKLEEYYKKSLFEIKEEFRSIIRDQMRVEMTQNSITKSVKITPSEVRKFFKEMPQDSIPMVNSEFTIGQIVKKPKVGLTEEIAVKEKLRTLRKRIMEGENFSTLAVLYSEDPGSAAKGGEVGLFGRGEL
;
A
#
# COMPACT_ATOMS: atom_id res chain seq x y z
N MET A 1 -28.65 -45.80 -59.27
CA MET A 1 -29.20 -47.00 -59.92
C MET A 1 -30.55 -47.31 -59.27
N ASN A 2 -31.61 -47.09 -60.04
CA ASN A 2 -32.99 -47.60 -59.96
C ASN A 2 -33.81 -47.56 -58.65
N LEU A 3 -34.74 -46.59 -58.66
CA LEU A 3 -36.16 -46.65 -58.27
C LEU A 3 -36.77 -48.05 -58.06
N LYS A 4 -37.63 -48.17 -57.03
CA LYS A 4 -39.08 -48.43 -57.23
C LYS A 4 -39.94 -48.18 -55.98
N PHE A 5 -41.10 -47.59 -56.27
CA PHE A 5 -42.28 -47.29 -55.45
C PHE A 5 -42.95 -48.55 -54.87
N ILE A 6 -43.81 -48.37 -53.85
CA ILE A 6 -45.28 -48.58 -53.92
C ILE A 6 -45.96 -48.09 -52.62
N LYS A 7 -47.04 -47.30 -52.80
CA LYS A 7 -48.05 -46.81 -51.83
C LYS A 7 -49.15 -47.86 -51.61
N LEU A 8 -49.96 -47.68 -50.54
CA LEU A 8 -51.43 -47.89 -50.42
C LEU A 8 -51.71 -48.07 -48.90
N ASP A 9 -52.76 -47.55 -48.26
CA ASP A 9 -53.77 -46.56 -48.59
C ASP A 9 -54.47 -46.17 -47.28
N SER A 10 -55.21 -45.06 -47.32
CA SER A 10 -56.03 -44.49 -46.26
C SER A 10 -57.17 -45.39 -45.75
N MET A 11 -57.63 -45.20 -44.50
CA MET A 11 -59.01 -44.75 -44.19
C MET A 11 -59.33 -44.74 -42.67
N ASN A 12 -60.01 -43.64 -42.27
CA ASN A 12 -60.89 -43.35 -41.12
C ASN A 12 -61.40 -44.55 -40.29
N THR A 13 -61.76 -44.44 -38.99
CA THR A 13 -62.92 -43.66 -38.49
C THR A 13 -63.01 -43.70 -36.95
N ARG A 14 -63.66 -42.64 -36.42
CA ARG A 14 -64.09 -42.24 -35.07
C ARG A 14 -64.60 -43.29 -34.05
N ILE A 15 -64.17 -43.07 -32.79
CA ILE A 15 -64.92 -42.90 -31.51
C ILE A 15 -66.26 -43.65 -31.32
N VAL A 16 -66.31 -44.54 -30.31
CA VAL A 16 -67.42 -44.83 -29.36
C VAL A 16 -66.76 -45.43 -28.08
N ALA A 17 -66.55 -44.69 -26.98
CA ALA A 17 -67.41 -44.43 -25.82
C ALA A 17 -67.82 -45.66 -24.97
N VAL A 18 -67.72 -45.47 -23.65
CA VAL A 18 -68.47 -46.09 -22.52
C VAL A 18 -67.69 -47.04 -21.58
N SER A 19 -67.22 -46.42 -20.48
CA SER A 19 -67.44 -46.77 -19.06
C SER A 19 -67.15 -48.18 -18.53
N ALA A 20 -66.24 -48.23 -17.54
CA ALA A 20 -66.45 -48.78 -16.17
C ALA A 20 -65.18 -49.45 -15.60
N ALA A 21 -65.09 -49.44 -14.27
CA ALA A 21 -64.22 -50.23 -13.39
C ALA A 21 -62.84 -49.64 -13.00
N MET A 22 -62.89 -48.79 -11.97
CA MET A 22 -62.17 -48.95 -10.69
C MET A 22 -61.03 -49.98 -10.65
N LEU A 23 -59.77 -49.51 -10.72
CA LEU A 23 -58.55 -50.15 -10.20
C LEU A 23 -57.74 -49.05 -9.49
N LEU A 24 -57.81 -48.94 -8.16
CA LEU A 24 -56.76 -49.37 -7.22
C LEU A 24 -55.36 -48.77 -7.49
N THR A 25 -55.10 -47.68 -6.77
CA THR A 25 -53.86 -47.40 -6.02
C THR A 25 -52.52 -47.71 -6.70
N LEU A 26 -51.83 -46.67 -7.17
CA LEU A 26 -50.37 -46.56 -7.11
C LEU A 26 -50.01 -45.08 -6.92
N GLY A 27 -50.01 -44.68 -5.65
CA GLY A 27 -49.40 -43.43 -5.22
C GLY A 27 -47.89 -43.50 -5.41
N SER A 28 -47.34 -42.59 -6.18
CA SER A 28 -45.92 -42.25 -6.19
C SER A 28 -45.79 -40.78 -6.55
N PHE A 29 -46.32 -39.92 -5.67
CA PHE A 29 -45.86 -38.54 -5.60
C PHE A 29 -44.41 -38.60 -5.09
N ASN A 30 -43.47 -38.67 -6.01
CA ASN A 30 -42.08 -38.34 -5.71
C ASN A 30 -42.05 -36.84 -5.41
N ILE A 31 -42.30 -36.49 -4.15
CA ILE A 31 -41.91 -35.19 -3.61
C ILE A 31 -40.39 -35.20 -3.62
N LEU A 32 -39.82 -34.68 -4.70
CA LEU A 32 -38.42 -34.32 -4.75
C LEU A 32 -38.24 -33.23 -3.69
N SER A 33 -37.87 -33.63 -2.47
CA SER A 33 -37.35 -32.70 -1.49
C SER A 33 -36.08 -32.10 -2.09
N ALA A 34 -36.23 -30.94 -2.72
CA ALA A 34 -35.13 -30.04 -2.94
C ALA A 34 -34.52 -29.78 -1.56
N GLN A 35 -33.44 -30.48 -1.24
CA GLN A 35 -32.54 -30.06 -0.19
C GLN A 35 -31.99 -28.72 -0.66
N ASN A 36 -32.68 -27.64 -0.32
CA ASN A 36 -32.05 -26.35 -0.13
C ASN A 36 -30.99 -26.58 0.94
N LYS A 37 -29.80 -27.01 0.51
CA LYS A 37 -28.61 -26.91 1.34
C LYS A 37 -28.57 -25.44 1.73
N PRO A 38 -28.62 -25.10 3.03
CA PRO A 38 -28.54 -23.72 3.45
C PRO A 38 -27.28 -23.13 2.79
N LEU A 39 -27.46 -22.02 2.08
CA LEU A 39 -26.36 -21.28 1.48
C LEU A 39 -25.46 -20.84 2.63
N VAL A 40 -24.37 -21.56 2.87
CA VAL A 40 -23.34 -21.15 3.82
C VAL A 40 -22.66 -19.95 3.17
N ILE A 41 -23.09 -18.75 3.57
CA ILE A 41 -22.59 -17.48 3.02
C ILE A 41 -21.11 -17.30 3.41
N ASP A 42 -20.76 -17.65 4.65
CA ASP A 42 -19.40 -17.69 5.16
C ASP A 42 -19.30 -18.62 6.37
N GLU A 43 -18.20 -19.35 6.51
CA GLU A 43 -17.98 -20.32 7.59
C GLU A 43 -17.03 -19.75 8.64
N VAL A 44 -17.37 -19.91 9.93
CA VAL A 44 -16.47 -19.54 11.03
C VAL A 44 -15.54 -20.71 11.33
N VAL A 45 -14.26 -20.53 11.03
CA VAL A 45 -13.23 -21.57 11.21
C VAL A 45 -12.67 -21.56 12.64
N ALA A 46 -12.65 -20.39 13.30
CA ALA A 46 -12.19 -20.23 14.68
C ALA A 46 -12.75 -18.97 15.33
N VAL A 47 -12.67 -18.86 16.65
CA VAL A 47 -13.05 -17.64 17.41
C VAL A 47 -11.98 -17.33 18.44
N VAL A 48 -11.52 -16.07 18.49
CA VAL A 48 -10.53 -15.60 19.46
C VAL A 48 -11.07 -14.33 20.14
N GLY A 49 -11.26 -14.37 21.46
CA GLY A 49 -11.72 -13.19 22.21
C GLY A 49 -13.06 -12.63 21.75
N GLY A 50 -13.98 -13.49 21.28
CA GLY A 50 -15.26 -13.07 20.70
C GLY A 50 -15.21 -12.59 19.25
N LYS A 51 -14.02 -12.57 18.62
CA LYS A 51 -13.85 -12.19 17.19
C LYS A 51 -13.78 -13.45 16.31
N PRO A 52 -14.72 -13.68 15.38
CA PRO A 52 -14.68 -14.84 14.49
C PRO A 52 -13.58 -14.71 13.43
N VAL A 53 -12.99 -15.84 13.05
CA VAL A 53 -12.11 -16.01 11.88
C VAL A 53 -12.94 -16.67 10.79
N LEU A 54 -13.10 -15.99 9.66
CA LEU A 54 -13.93 -16.47 8.56
C LEU A 54 -13.09 -17.27 7.55
N ALA A 55 -13.71 -18.26 6.91
CA ALA A 55 -13.08 -19.03 5.84
C ALA A 55 -12.74 -18.13 4.64
N SER A 56 -13.58 -17.13 4.36
CA SER A 56 -13.35 -16.12 3.33
C SER A 56 -12.09 -15.28 3.56
N ASP A 57 -11.76 -14.95 4.80
CA ASP A 57 -10.54 -14.21 5.16
C ASP A 57 -9.28 -15.00 4.78
N ILE A 58 -9.28 -16.29 5.10
CA ILE A 58 -8.16 -17.21 4.82
C ILE A 58 -7.99 -17.37 3.31
N GLU A 59 -9.08 -17.60 2.58
CA GLU A 59 -9.00 -17.80 1.14
C GLU A 59 -8.63 -16.51 0.41
N THR A 60 -9.12 -15.34 0.85
CA THR A 60 -8.74 -14.04 0.29
C THR A 60 -7.24 -13.80 0.45
N GLN A 61 -6.68 -14.03 1.64
CA GLN A 61 -5.24 -13.92 1.86
C GLN A 61 -4.45 -14.96 1.05
N TYR A 62 -4.95 -16.20 0.94
CA TYR A 62 -4.30 -17.23 0.13
C TYR A 62 -4.23 -16.84 -1.36
N LEU A 63 -5.31 -16.29 -1.91
CA LEU A 63 -5.34 -15.78 -3.28
C LEU A 63 -4.35 -14.62 -3.47
N GLN A 64 -4.23 -13.72 -2.49
CA GLN A 64 -3.24 -12.63 -2.52
C GLN A 64 -1.80 -13.15 -2.49
N PHE A 65 -1.49 -14.11 -1.62
CA PHE A 65 -0.18 -14.77 -1.56
C PHE A 65 0.17 -15.45 -2.88
N ARG A 66 -0.82 -16.08 -3.52
CA ARG A 66 -0.65 -16.70 -4.85
C ARG A 66 -0.35 -15.68 -5.94
N MET A 67 -1.04 -14.54 -5.96
CA MET A 67 -0.81 -13.47 -6.95
C MET A 67 0.58 -12.84 -6.81
N GLN A 68 1.13 -12.77 -5.60
CA GLN A 68 2.47 -12.23 -5.34
C GLN A 68 3.61 -13.22 -5.65
N GLY A 69 3.28 -14.46 -6.04
CA GLY A 69 4.29 -15.51 -6.29
C GLY A 69 4.93 -16.08 -5.01
N ASN A 70 4.37 -15.79 -3.83
CA ASN A 70 4.96 -16.09 -2.52
C ASN A 70 4.56 -17.47 -1.96
N ILE A 71 4.19 -18.45 -2.80
CA ILE A 71 3.84 -19.79 -2.30
C ILE A 71 5.11 -20.62 -2.14
N LYS A 72 5.42 -20.97 -0.89
CA LYS A 72 6.36 -22.03 -0.53
C LYS A 72 5.56 -23.19 0.06
N GLY A 73 5.72 -24.39 -0.47
CA GLY A 73 5.06 -25.60 0.05
C GLY A 73 3.66 -25.86 -0.52
N SER A 74 2.88 -26.67 0.20
CA SER A 74 1.54 -27.09 -0.26
C SER A 74 0.48 -26.01 -0.03
N ALA A 75 -0.61 -26.09 -0.80
CA ALA A 75 -1.76 -25.20 -0.63
C ALA A 75 -2.41 -25.33 0.76
N THR A 76 -2.30 -26.49 1.39
CA THR A 76 -2.79 -26.74 2.75
C THR A 76 -1.89 -26.08 3.78
N GLU A 77 -0.56 -26.27 3.68
CA GLU A 77 0.42 -25.64 4.57
C GLU A 77 0.30 -24.12 4.55
N THR A 78 0.17 -23.52 3.35
CA THR A 78 0.02 -22.08 3.21
C THR A 78 -1.24 -21.56 3.92
N ARG A 79 -2.36 -22.28 3.80
CA ARG A 79 -3.61 -21.92 4.50
C ARG A 79 -3.48 -22.06 6.02
N CYS A 80 -2.77 -23.08 6.50
CA CYS A 80 -2.47 -23.23 7.93
C CYS A 80 -1.64 -22.06 8.46
N THR A 81 -0.58 -21.67 7.75
CA THR A 81 0.26 -20.51 8.13
C THR A 81 -0.55 -19.21 8.13
N ILE A 82 -1.44 -19.03 7.15
CA ILE A 82 -2.35 -17.86 7.11
C ILE A 82 -3.29 -17.87 8.31
N LEU A 83 -3.91 -19.02 8.60
CA LEU A 83 -4.80 -19.18 9.76
C LEU A 83 -4.05 -18.86 11.06
N GLU A 84 -2.85 -19.41 11.26
CA GLU A 84 -2.00 -19.11 12.42
C GLU A 84 -1.71 -17.62 12.55
N GLY A 85 -1.37 -16.94 11.44
CA GLY A 85 -1.16 -15.49 11.42
C GLY A 85 -2.42 -14.69 11.81
N ILE A 86 -3.59 -15.09 11.31
CA ILE A 86 -4.86 -14.44 11.66
C ILE A 86 -5.19 -14.66 13.14
N LEU A 87 -4.99 -15.89 13.66
CA LEU A 87 -5.20 -16.23 15.06
C LEU A 87 -4.29 -15.40 15.97
N TYR A 88 -3.01 -15.29 15.63
CA TYR A 88 -2.03 -14.50 16.38
C TYR A 88 -2.40 -13.01 16.41
N ASN A 89 -2.80 -12.44 15.27
CA ASN A 89 -3.27 -11.05 15.22
C ASN A 89 -4.52 -10.81 16.08
N LYS A 90 -5.51 -11.71 16.02
CA LYS A 90 -6.71 -11.60 16.86
C LYS A 90 -6.39 -11.78 18.35
N LEU A 91 -5.43 -12.64 18.70
CA LEU A 91 -4.96 -12.80 20.07
C LEU A 91 -4.37 -11.50 20.60
N LEU A 92 -3.48 -10.86 19.83
CA LEU A 92 -2.88 -9.57 20.21
C LEU A 92 -3.91 -8.44 20.28
N LEU A 93 -4.93 -8.45 19.42
CA LEU A 93 -6.05 -7.52 19.52
C LEU A 93 -6.87 -7.72 20.79
N ASN A 94 -7.16 -8.97 21.16
CA ASN A 94 -7.86 -9.26 22.40
C ASN A 94 -7.00 -8.87 23.62
N GLN A 95 -5.70 -9.12 23.58
CA GLN A 95 -4.78 -8.66 24.62
C GLN A 95 -4.75 -7.13 24.71
N ALA A 96 -4.78 -6.41 23.59
CA ALA A 96 -4.89 -4.95 23.59
C ALA A 96 -6.15 -4.46 24.30
N GLU A 97 -7.28 -5.15 24.12
CA GLU A 97 -8.55 -4.83 24.80
C GLU A 97 -8.44 -5.09 26.31
N VAL A 98 -7.86 -6.21 26.72
CA VAL A 98 -7.63 -6.54 28.15
C VAL A 98 -6.70 -5.53 28.82
N ASP A 99 -5.59 -5.17 28.16
CA ASP A 99 -4.60 -4.22 28.67
C ASP A 99 -5.01 -2.75 28.46
N SER A 100 -6.22 -2.51 27.93
CA SER A 100 -6.77 -1.18 27.65
C SER A 100 -5.84 -0.31 26.78
N ILE A 101 -5.15 -0.93 25.82
CA ILE A 101 -4.29 -0.25 24.85
C ILE A 101 -5.18 0.41 23.79
N THR A 102 -5.28 1.74 23.87
CA THR A 102 -6.07 2.55 22.94
C THR A 102 -5.20 3.43 22.04
N VAL A 103 -5.63 3.61 20.80
CA VAL A 103 -5.01 4.51 19.82
C VAL A 103 -5.93 5.71 19.61
N SER A 104 -5.39 6.92 19.65
CA SER A 104 -6.18 8.13 19.42
C SER A 104 -6.60 8.27 17.95
N ASP A 105 -7.76 8.85 17.69
CA ASP A 105 -8.22 9.05 16.30
C ASP A 105 -7.27 9.93 15.50
N LYS A 106 -6.60 10.90 16.14
CA LYS A 106 -5.57 11.73 15.49
C LYS A 106 -4.38 10.91 14.98
N GLN A 107 -3.95 9.90 15.74
CA GLN A 107 -2.88 8.99 15.30
C GLN A 107 -3.33 8.11 14.14
N VAL A 108 -4.57 7.60 14.19
CA VAL A 108 -5.17 6.82 13.10
C VAL A 108 -5.26 7.66 11.83
N GLU A 109 -5.74 8.90 11.90
CA GLU A 109 -5.83 9.80 10.74
C GLU A 109 -4.45 10.10 10.13
N SER A 110 -3.46 10.39 10.98
CA SER A 110 -2.11 10.66 10.51
C SER A 110 -1.51 9.45 9.78
N GLU A 111 -1.76 8.24 10.30
CA GLU A 111 -1.29 7.00 9.67
C GLU A 111 -2.03 6.70 8.37
N LEU A 112 -3.35 6.88 8.38
CA LEU A 112 -4.19 6.71 7.20
C LEU A 112 -3.75 7.65 6.07
N ASP A 113 -3.54 8.92 6.37
CA ASP A 113 -3.05 9.91 5.40
C ASP A 113 -1.67 9.55 4.85
N ARG A 114 -0.77 9.05 5.71
CA ARG A 114 0.56 8.56 5.28
C ARG A 114 0.43 7.40 4.30
N ARG A 115 -0.42 6.42 4.62
CA ARG A 115 -0.62 5.21 3.81
C ARG A 115 -1.32 5.50 2.49
N ILE A 116 -2.30 6.41 2.50
CA ILE A 116 -2.95 6.90 1.28
C ILE A 116 -1.94 7.63 0.38
N ARG A 117 -1.10 8.53 0.93
CA ARG A 117 -0.04 9.18 0.14
C ARG A 117 0.92 8.16 -0.48
N TYR A 118 1.28 7.11 0.26
CA TYR A 118 2.08 6.01 -0.27
C TYR A 118 1.39 5.33 -1.47
N PHE A 119 0.12 4.95 -1.35
CA PHE A 119 -0.62 4.33 -2.46
C PHE A 119 -0.77 5.26 -3.67
N ILE A 120 -1.04 6.55 -3.45
CA ILE A 120 -1.08 7.56 -4.51
C ILE A 120 0.27 7.63 -5.24
N SER A 121 1.39 7.60 -4.51
CA SER A 121 2.73 7.63 -5.11
C SER A 121 3.05 6.38 -5.93
N GLN A 122 2.58 5.21 -5.51
CA GLN A 122 2.81 3.94 -6.20
C GLN A 122 1.96 3.80 -7.46
N ILE A 123 0.70 4.24 -7.40
CA ILE A 123 -0.26 4.15 -8.53
C ILE A 123 -0.13 5.36 -9.48
N GLY A 124 0.35 6.49 -8.97
CA GLY A 124 0.70 7.70 -9.72
C GLY A 124 -0.23 8.88 -9.51
N SER A 125 -1.53 8.66 -9.23
CA SER A 125 -2.45 9.76 -8.91
C SER A 125 -3.61 9.30 -8.02
N LYS A 126 -4.35 10.28 -7.47
CA LYS A 126 -5.56 10.03 -6.68
C LYS A 126 -6.66 9.39 -7.52
N GLU A 127 -6.85 9.87 -8.75
CA GLU A 127 -7.91 9.44 -9.65
C GLU A 127 -7.72 7.98 -10.05
N LYS A 128 -6.48 7.58 -10.35
CA LYS A 128 -6.12 6.19 -10.63
C LYS A 128 -6.33 5.27 -9.42
N LEU A 129 -6.12 5.78 -8.20
CA LEU A 129 -6.39 5.03 -6.97
C LEU A 129 -7.90 4.78 -6.81
N GLU A 130 -8.72 5.82 -7.01
CA GLU A 130 -10.18 5.71 -6.96
C GLU A 130 -10.71 4.76 -8.05
N GLU A 131 -10.14 4.81 -9.26
CA GLU A 131 -10.46 3.89 -10.36
C GLU A 131 -10.08 2.43 -10.04
N TYR A 132 -8.90 2.21 -9.48
CA TYR A 132 -8.41 0.87 -9.12
C TYR A 132 -9.33 0.19 -8.08
N TYR A 133 -9.72 0.92 -7.04
CA TYR A 133 -10.60 0.41 -6.00
C TYR A 133 -12.10 0.51 -6.36
N LYS A 134 -12.45 1.23 -7.42
CA LYS A 134 -13.83 1.58 -7.81
C LYS A 134 -14.61 2.22 -6.66
N LYS A 135 -13.91 3.02 -5.85
CA LYS A 135 -14.42 3.67 -4.63
C LYS A 135 -13.85 5.07 -4.54
N SER A 136 -14.60 5.98 -3.95
CA SER A 136 -14.09 7.31 -3.62
C SER A 136 -12.99 7.23 -2.57
N LEU A 137 -12.11 8.23 -2.54
CA LEU A 137 -11.06 8.30 -1.51
C LEU A 137 -11.64 8.29 -0.09
N PHE A 138 -12.83 8.87 0.10
CA PHE A 138 -13.53 8.88 1.38
C PHE A 138 -13.94 7.46 1.82
N GLU A 139 -14.56 6.69 0.92
CA GLU A 139 -14.95 5.31 1.21
C GLU A 139 -13.74 4.42 1.51
N ILE A 140 -12.66 4.58 0.74
CA ILE A 140 -11.39 3.88 1.00
C ILE A 140 -10.87 4.23 2.39
N LYS A 141 -10.88 5.51 2.77
CA LYS A 141 -10.44 5.97 4.09
C LYS A 141 -11.27 5.37 5.21
N GLU A 142 -12.60 5.35 5.07
CA GLU A 142 -13.48 4.81 6.10
C GLU A 142 -13.32 3.29 6.29
N GLU A 143 -13.17 2.52 5.21
CA GLU A 143 -12.87 1.10 5.32
C GLU A 143 -11.51 0.83 5.98
N PHE A 144 -10.50 1.66 5.67
CA PHE A 144 -9.15 1.45 6.16
C PHE A 144 -8.97 1.97 7.59
N ARG A 145 -9.81 2.90 8.05
CA ARG A 145 -9.74 3.48 9.40
C ARG A 145 -9.81 2.41 10.49
N SER A 146 -10.73 1.46 10.39
CA SER A 146 -10.87 0.36 11.35
C SER A 146 -9.66 -0.58 11.32
N ILE A 147 -9.23 -0.97 10.10
CA ILE A 147 -8.09 -1.86 9.87
C ILE A 147 -6.80 -1.24 10.42
N ILE A 148 -6.54 0.03 10.14
CA ILE A 148 -5.36 0.74 10.63
C ILE A 148 -5.40 0.86 12.15
N ARG A 149 -6.55 1.19 12.74
CA ARG A 149 -6.68 1.25 14.20
C ARG A 149 -6.33 -0.10 14.86
N ASP A 150 -6.86 -1.19 14.32
CA ASP A 150 -6.58 -2.53 14.81
C ASP A 150 -5.08 -2.89 14.63
N GLN A 151 -4.50 -2.60 13.47
CA GLN A 151 -3.07 -2.82 13.23
C GLN A 151 -2.19 -2.03 14.21
N MET A 152 -2.52 -0.77 14.48
CA MET A 152 -1.78 0.06 15.44
C MET A 152 -1.90 -0.47 16.88
N ARG A 153 -3.06 -1.00 17.26
CA ARG A 153 -3.22 -1.67 18.57
C ARG A 153 -2.33 -2.91 18.67
N VAL A 154 -2.32 -3.75 17.64
CA VAL A 154 -1.44 -4.94 17.58
C VAL A 154 0.03 -4.54 17.74
N GLU A 155 0.48 -3.52 17.00
CA GLU A 155 1.86 -3.01 17.08
C GLU A 155 2.18 -2.49 18.49
N MET A 156 1.29 -1.71 19.09
CA MET A 156 1.46 -1.22 20.46
C MET A 156 1.53 -2.34 21.49
N THR A 157 0.72 -3.39 21.34
CA THR A 157 0.78 -4.59 22.21
C THR A 157 2.10 -5.34 22.05
N GLN A 158 2.60 -5.52 20.82
CA GLN A 158 3.90 -6.16 20.62
C GLN A 158 5.03 -5.35 21.27
N ASN A 159 4.98 -4.02 21.14
CA ASN A 159 5.93 -3.12 21.76
C ASN A 159 5.84 -3.14 23.30
N SER A 160 4.64 -3.28 23.87
CA SER A 160 4.48 -3.35 25.34
C SER A 160 5.09 -4.64 25.91
N ILE A 161 4.90 -5.77 25.22
CA ILE A 161 5.47 -7.08 25.61
C ILE A 161 7.00 -7.01 25.59
N THR A 162 7.58 -6.49 24.49
CA THR A 162 9.03 -6.46 24.28
C THR A 162 9.76 -5.38 25.10
N LYS A 163 9.05 -4.35 25.61
CA LYS A 163 9.64 -3.28 26.43
C LYS A 163 10.37 -3.77 27.69
N SER A 164 9.95 -4.91 28.22
CA SER A 164 10.54 -5.49 29.44
C SER A 164 11.86 -6.24 29.18
N VAL A 165 12.16 -6.56 27.93
CA VAL A 165 13.36 -7.31 27.54
C VAL A 165 14.59 -6.43 27.68
N LYS A 166 15.53 -6.84 28.54
CA LYS A 166 16.82 -6.16 28.72
C LYS A 166 17.92 -7.01 28.13
N ILE A 167 18.69 -6.43 27.20
CA ILE A 167 19.83 -7.09 26.57
C ILE A 167 21.11 -6.68 27.29
N THR A 168 21.93 -7.65 27.69
CA THR A 168 23.20 -7.42 28.37
C THR A 168 24.36 -7.30 27.37
N PRO A 169 25.46 -6.59 27.72
CA PRO A 169 26.65 -6.55 26.87
C PRO A 169 27.27 -7.93 26.60
N SER A 170 27.07 -8.89 27.51
CA SER A 170 27.56 -10.26 27.34
C SER A 170 26.79 -11.02 26.27
N GLU A 171 25.47 -10.86 26.20
CA GLU A 171 24.64 -11.43 25.13
C GLU A 171 24.98 -10.83 23.78
N VAL A 172 25.19 -9.50 23.70
CA VAL A 172 25.64 -8.84 22.48
C VAL A 172 26.98 -9.41 22.01
N ARG A 173 27.97 -9.53 22.93
CA ARG A 173 29.27 -10.14 22.59
C ARG A 173 29.13 -11.58 22.13
N LYS A 174 28.23 -12.37 22.75
CA LYS A 174 27.97 -13.75 22.35
C LYS A 174 27.38 -13.81 20.95
N PHE A 175 26.36 -13.01 20.66
CA PHE A 175 25.72 -12.91 19.35
C PHE A 175 26.73 -12.61 18.23
N PHE A 176 27.59 -11.60 18.41
CA PHE A 176 28.61 -11.26 17.40
C PHE A 176 29.75 -12.28 17.30
N LYS A 177 30.06 -13.05 18.36
CA LYS A 177 31.05 -14.13 18.31
C LYS A 177 30.54 -15.37 17.60
N GLU A 178 29.24 -15.66 17.69
CA GLU A 178 28.59 -16.80 17.04
C GLU A 178 28.28 -16.55 15.56
N MET A 179 28.28 -15.28 15.14
CA MET A 179 28.02 -14.90 13.75
C MET A 179 29.23 -15.24 12.86
N PRO A 180 29.01 -15.76 11.63
CA PRO A 180 30.07 -15.94 10.64
C PRO A 180 30.83 -14.64 10.36
N GLN A 181 32.16 -14.72 10.24
CA GLN A 181 33.03 -13.54 10.10
C GLN A 181 32.69 -12.68 8.86
N ASP A 182 32.23 -13.32 7.78
CA ASP A 182 31.78 -12.67 6.55
C ASP A 182 30.45 -11.91 6.69
N SER A 183 29.69 -12.20 7.74
CA SER A 183 28.39 -11.59 8.04
C SER A 183 28.46 -10.47 9.08
N ILE A 184 29.64 -10.19 9.64
CA ILE A 184 29.84 -9.11 10.61
C ILE A 184 29.87 -7.76 9.88
N PRO A 185 28.94 -6.83 10.16
CA PRO A 185 28.97 -5.50 9.54
C PRO A 185 30.27 -4.77 9.86
N MET A 186 30.90 -4.22 8.83
CA MET A 186 32.11 -3.43 9.01
C MET A 186 31.76 -2.04 9.52
N VAL A 187 32.36 -1.63 10.64
CA VAL A 187 32.24 -0.25 11.12
C VAL A 187 33.21 0.60 10.30
N ASN A 188 32.69 1.62 9.60
CA ASN A 188 33.52 2.52 8.81
C ASN A 188 34.54 3.23 9.71
N SER A 189 35.75 3.45 9.19
CA SER A 189 36.75 4.24 9.90
C SER A 189 36.33 5.71 9.98
N GLU A 190 36.37 6.29 11.18
CA GLU A 190 36.14 7.72 11.39
C GLU A 190 37.46 8.50 11.33
N PHE A 191 37.44 9.70 10.72
CA PHE A 191 38.61 10.58 10.62
C PHE A 191 38.35 11.92 11.30
N THR A 192 39.35 12.45 11.99
CA THR A 192 39.34 13.83 12.52
C THR A 192 40.24 14.70 11.65
N ILE A 193 39.70 15.80 11.09
CA ILE A 193 40.44 16.71 10.21
C ILE A 193 40.56 18.08 10.86
N GLY A 194 41.78 18.64 10.86
CA GLY A 194 42.03 20.05 11.21
C GLY A 194 42.32 20.87 9.95
N GLN A 195 41.70 22.05 9.83
CA GLN A 195 41.93 22.99 8.72
C GLN A 195 42.35 24.36 9.24
N ILE A 196 43.44 24.90 8.69
CA ILE A 196 43.84 26.30 8.89
C ILE A 196 43.64 27.04 7.58
N VAL A 197 42.84 28.11 7.59
CA VAL A 197 42.57 28.95 6.42
C VAL A 197 43.12 30.36 6.63
N LYS A 198 44.06 30.78 5.79
CA LYS A 198 44.55 32.16 5.74
C LYS A 198 43.98 32.85 4.50
N LYS A 199 42.99 33.72 4.68
CA LYS A 199 42.42 34.50 3.59
C LYS A 199 43.37 35.66 3.23
N PRO A 200 43.76 35.84 1.96
CA PRO A 200 44.58 36.98 1.54
C PRO A 200 43.77 38.29 1.65
N LYS A 201 44.48 39.41 1.87
CA LYS A 201 43.88 40.75 1.77
C LYS A 201 43.80 41.13 0.29
N VAL A 202 42.64 41.65 -0.14
CA VAL A 202 42.44 42.12 -1.52
C VAL A 202 43.33 43.35 -1.76
N GLY A 203 44.02 43.39 -2.90
CA GLY A 203 44.86 44.53 -3.29
C GLY A 203 44.03 45.72 -3.79
N LEU A 204 44.47 46.94 -3.50
CA LEU A 204 43.78 48.18 -3.92
C LEU A 204 43.60 48.27 -5.45
N THR A 205 44.55 47.74 -6.21
CA THR A 205 44.48 47.72 -7.69
C THR A 205 43.29 46.90 -8.20
N GLU A 206 43.03 45.75 -7.58
CA GLU A 206 41.93 44.87 -7.95
C GLU A 206 40.58 45.49 -7.58
N GLU A 207 40.51 46.11 -6.40
CA GLU A 207 39.31 46.83 -5.95
C GLU A 207 38.93 47.96 -6.93
N ILE A 208 39.92 48.72 -7.39
CA ILE A 208 39.71 49.79 -8.38
C ILE A 208 39.25 49.20 -9.71
N ALA A 209 39.90 48.13 -10.19
CA ALA A 209 39.54 47.48 -11.45
C ALA A 209 38.08 46.97 -11.44
N VAL A 210 37.66 46.32 -10.36
CA VAL A 210 36.28 45.83 -10.20
C VAL A 210 35.29 47.01 -10.13
N LYS A 211 35.61 48.08 -9.39
CA LYS A 211 34.76 49.29 -9.32
C LYS A 211 34.56 49.92 -10.70
N GLU A 212 35.61 50.04 -11.50
CA GLU A 212 35.52 50.59 -12.86
C GLU A 212 34.70 49.68 -13.80
N LYS A 213 34.88 48.36 -13.70
CA LYS A 213 34.06 47.37 -14.43
C LYS A 213 32.57 47.53 -14.08
N LEU A 214 32.24 47.61 -12.80
CA LEU A 214 30.85 47.78 -12.33
C LEU A 214 30.25 49.12 -12.77
N ARG A 215 31.02 50.21 -12.72
CA ARG A 215 30.60 51.53 -13.22
C ARG A 215 30.31 51.51 -14.72
N THR A 216 31.16 50.84 -15.50
CA THR A 216 30.98 50.66 -16.94
C THR A 216 29.71 49.89 -17.26
N LEU A 217 29.45 48.77 -16.57
CA LEU A 217 28.21 47.99 -16.74
C LEU A 217 26.97 48.81 -16.36
N ARG A 218 27.03 49.58 -15.26
CA ARG A 218 25.95 50.49 -14.87
C ARG A 218 25.66 51.52 -15.95
N LYS A 219 26.69 52.14 -16.54
CA LYS A 219 26.52 53.14 -17.59
C LYS A 219 25.78 52.55 -18.80
N ARG A 220 26.19 51.36 -19.25
CA ARG A 220 25.55 50.63 -20.36
C ARG A 220 24.07 50.34 -20.09
N ILE A 221 23.72 49.94 -18.88
CA ILE A 221 22.31 49.73 -18.46
C ILE A 221 21.52 51.04 -18.55
N MET A 222 22.10 52.15 -18.06
CA MET A 222 21.45 53.46 -18.10
C MET A 222 21.29 54.01 -19.54
N GLU A 223 22.16 53.60 -20.47
CA GLU A 223 22.11 53.94 -21.89
C GLU A 223 21.11 53.07 -22.69
N GLY A 224 20.48 52.08 -22.04
CA GLY A 224 19.40 51.28 -22.62
C GLY A 224 19.78 49.84 -22.97
N GLU A 225 20.99 49.37 -22.63
CA GLU A 225 21.31 47.95 -22.74
C GLU A 225 20.49 47.12 -21.74
N ASN A 226 20.09 45.92 -22.16
CA ASN A 226 19.26 45.05 -21.33
C ASN A 226 20.05 44.50 -20.12
N PHE A 227 19.51 44.75 -18.92
CA PHE A 227 20.08 44.27 -17.66
C PHE A 227 20.23 42.75 -17.61
N SER A 228 19.23 41.99 -18.08
CA SER A 228 19.25 40.52 -18.00
C SER A 228 20.38 39.92 -18.82
N THR A 229 20.64 40.48 -20.01
CA THR A 229 21.77 40.08 -20.85
C THR A 229 23.11 40.33 -20.16
N LEU A 230 23.28 41.49 -19.52
CA LEU A 230 24.52 41.81 -18.80
C LEU A 230 24.69 40.95 -17.55
N ALA A 231 23.60 40.64 -16.85
CA ALA A 231 23.62 39.74 -15.71
C ALA A 231 24.04 38.31 -16.11
N VAL A 232 23.53 37.78 -17.22
CA VAL A 232 23.95 36.46 -17.74
C VAL A 232 25.44 36.45 -18.11
N LEU A 233 25.95 37.54 -18.70
CA LEU A 233 27.32 37.59 -19.22
C LEU A 233 28.39 37.91 -18.17
N TYR A 234 28.06 38.70 -17.14
CA TYR A 234 29.06 39.27 -16.24
C TYR A 234 28.79 39.06 -14.75
N SER A 235 27.62 38.56 -14.35
CA SER A 235 27.33 38.31 -12.93
C SER A 235 28.11 37.09 -12.44
N GLU A 236 28.70 37.22 -11.26
CA GLU A 236 29.40 36.14 -10.56
C GLU A 236 28.50 35.45 -9.52
N ASP A 237 27.21 35.83 -9.43
CA ASP A 237 26.25 35.17 -8.56
C ASP A 237 25.68 33.90 -9.23
N PRO A 238 26.03 32.68 -8.77
CA PRO A 238 25.56 31.44 -9.36
C PRO A 238 24.04 31.25 -9.24
N GLY A 239 23.38 31.93 -8.29
CA GLY A 239 21.94 31.77 -8.04
C GLY A 239 21.05 32.52 -9.03
N SER A 240 21.45 33.73 -9.43
CA SER A 240 20.64 34.62 -10.28
C SER A 240 21.22 34.89 -11.66
N ALA A 241 22.53 34.72 -11.90
CA ALA A 241 23.16 35.06 -13.18
C ALA A 241 22.48 34.39 -14.38
N ALA A 242 22.26 33.07 -14.31
CA ALA A 242 21.60 32.29 -15.36
C ALA A 242 20.13 32.69 -15.59
N LYS A 243 19.49 33.34 -14.61
CA LYS A 243 18.11 33.83 -14.67
C LYS A 243 18.05 35.33 -15.00
N GLY A 244 19.11 35.89 -15.58
CA GLY A 244 19.13 37.32 -15.93
C GLY A 244 19.18 38.25 -14.71
N GLY A 245 19.69 37.77 -13.58
CA GLY A 245 19.78 38.56 -12.33
C GLY A 245 18.47 38.60 -11.53
N GLU A 246 17.46 37.82 -11.91
CA GLU A 246 16.22 37.71 -11.15
C GLU A 246 16.43 36.86 -9.89
N VAL A 247 16.17 37.48 -8.72
CA VAL A 247 16.32 36.84 -7.41
C VAL A 247 14.98 36.35 -6.83
N GLY A 248 13.85 36.76 -7.41
CA GLY A 248 12.50 36.46 -6.92
C GLY A 248 11.83 37.66 -6.23
N LEU A 249 10.61 37.45 -5.72
CA LEU A 249 9.82 38.45 -5.00
C LEU A 249 10.04 38.29 -3.49
N PHE A 250 10.44 39.36 -2.83
CA PHE A 250 10.67 39.40 -1.38
C PHE A 250 9.94 40.58 -0.75
N GLY A 251 9.50 40.42 0.50
CA GLY A 251 9.00 41.50 1.33
C GLY A 251 10.12 42.51 1.66
N ARG A 252 9.75 43.78 1.89
CA ARG A 252 10.72 44.80 2.27
C ARG A 252 11.33 44.44 3.64
N GLY A 253 12.61 44.03 3.66
CA GLY A 253 13.36 43.61 4.86
C GLY A 253 13.69 42.12 4.93
N GLU A 254 13.31 41.33 3.92
CA GLU A 254 13.55 39.88 3.85
C GLU A 254 14.83 39.49 3.09
N LEU A 255 15.63 40.48 2.65
CA LEU A 255 16.90 40.31 1.91
C LEU A 255 18.11 40.68 2.77
#